data_AF-K5BH46-F1
#
_entry.id   AF-K5BH46-F1
#
_cell.length_a   1.000
_cell.length_b   1.000
_cell.length_c   1.000
_cell.angle_alpha   90.00
_cell.angle_beta   90.00
_cell.angle_gamma   90.00
#
_symmetry.space_group_name_H-M   'P 1'
#
loop_
_entity.id
_entity.type
_entity.pdbx_description
1 polymer ?
#
loop_
_entity_poly.entity_id
_entity_poly.type
_entity_poly.pdbx_seq_one_letter_code
_entity_poly.pdbx_strand_id
1 'polypeptide(L)'
;MPTSHKPRHADTKPNSVGRLRDRWSQLRHIVISGFILIVLAIAVVWSVPDSPMRRAAQPVLTPVAAATGLEQSWRMFSPNPPRRNSEVLVVVAVNGEKRTWTFEPDRNVLRSFHWDRWRKVKEQLMNSKKIRRDFATWVAQQLTKPGERVDRVSIVLFTESLPAPGADGPVKKNVELLYDRKYVRTEK
;
A
#
# COMPACT_ATOMS: atom_id res chain seq x y z
N MET A 1 23.02 34.89 -90.49
CA MET A 1 22.72 35.03 -89.05
C MET A 1 21.22 34.84 -88.85
N PRO A 2 20.84 33.76 -88.16
CA PRO A 2 19.97 33.88 -86.98
C PRO A 2 20.52 33.04 -85.81
N THR A 3 20.33 33.52 -84.58
CA THR A 3 20.90 32.96 -83.34
C THR A 3 20.12 31.74 -82.85
N SER A 4 20.81 30.60 -82.74
CA SER A 4 20.30 29.36 -82.12
C SER A 4 20.29 29.52 -80.60
N HIS A 5 19.10 29.58 -80.00
CA HIS A 5 18.96 29.63 -78.54
C HIS A 5 18.73 28.20 -78.01
N LYS A 6 19.78 27.59 -77.46
CA LYS A 6 19.72 26.28 -76.78
C LYS A 6 19.07 26.46 -75.39
N PRO A 7 18.07 25.66 -74.99
CA PRO A 7 17.54 25.73 -73.64
C PRO A 7 18.57 25.20 -72.64
N ARG A 8 18.88 26.02 -71.63
CA ARG A 8 19.76 25.68 -70.52
C ARG A 8 18.98 24.78 -69.56
N HIS A 9 19.32 23.50 -69.49
CA HIS A 9 18.79 22.60 -68.47
C HIS A 9 19.21 23.14 -67.09
N ALA A 10 18.23 23.63 -66.32
CA ALA A 10 18.43 23.98 -64.94
C ALA A 10 18.49 22.68 -64.13
N ASP A 11 19.67 22.36 -63.61
CA ASP A 11 19.88 21.32 -62.62
C ASP A 11 19.16 21.74 -61.32
N THR A 12 17.92 21.29 -61.14
CA THR A 12 17.18 21.46 -59.88
C THR A 12 17.78 20.53 -58.85
N LYS A 13 18.82 20.98 -58.13
CA LYS A 13 19.32 20.26 -56.95
C LYS A 13 18.16 20.05 -55.98
N PRO A 14 17.87 18.83 -55.53
CA PRO A 14 16.72 18.56 -54.69
C PRO A 14 16.82 19.35 -53.39
N ASN A 15 15.87 20.26 -53.18
CA ASN A 15 15.81 21.18 -52.05
C ASN A 15 15.99 20.45 -50.71
N SER A 16 17.17 20.54 -50.12
CA SER A 16 17.54 19.94 -48.83
C SER A 16 16.60 20.37 -47.70
N VAL A 17 16.04 21.57 -47.81
CA VAL A 17 15.10 22.17 -46.86
C VAL A 17 13.76 21.41 -46.80
N GLY A 18 13.23 20.96 -47.94
CA GLY A 18 11.98 20.16 -47.96
C GLY A 18 12.17 18.81 -47.28
N ARG A 19 13.31 18.16 -47.56
CA ARG A 19 13.67 16.86 -46.98
C ARG A 19 13.85 16.92 -45.46
N LEU A 20 14.36 18.03 -44.93
CA LEU A 20 14.45 18.22 -43.47
C LEU A 20 13.06 18.40 -42.85
N ARG A 21 12.20 19.23 -43.44
CA ARG A 21 10.83 19.49 -42.94
C ARG A 21 9.99 18.21 -42.87
N ASP A 22 10.10 17.34 -43.89
CA ASP A 22 9.40 16.06 -43.93
C ASP A 22 9.96 15.06 -42.92
N ARG A 23 11.27 15.06 -42.68
CA ARG A 23 11.87 14.25 -41.60
C ARG A 23 11.42 14.71 -40.22
N TRP A 24 11.30 16.01 -39.99
CA TRP A 24 10.76 16.57 -38.75
C TRP A 24 9.29 16.21 -38.53
N SER A 25 8.47 16.20 -39.59
CA SER A 25 7.08 15.79 -39.49
C SER A 25 6.96 14.28 -39.20
N GLN A 26 7.75 13.43 -39.87
CA GLN A 26 7.78 11.99 -39.60
C GLN A 26 8.27 11.68 -38.18
N LEU A 27 9.34 12.34 -37.73
CA LEU A 27 9.83 12.18 -36.36
C LEU A 27 8.77 12.58 -35.33
N ARG A 28 8.07 13.69 -35.57
CA ARG A 28 6.96 14.13 -34.72
C ARG A 28 5.84 13.10 -34.65
N HIS A 29 5.43 12.53 -35.78
CA HIS A 29 4.40 11.49 -35.80
C HIS A 29 4.84 10.25 -35.02
N ILE A 30 6.08 9.79 -35.20
CA ILE A 30 6.61 8.63 -34.47
C ILE A 30 6.61 8.89 -32.97
N VAL A 31 7.07 10.06 -32.53
CA VAL A 31 7.12 10.43 -31.10
C VAL A 31 5.72 10.50 -30.50
N ILE A 32 4.77 11.15 -31.19
CA ILE A 32 3.40 11.27 -30.71
C ILE A 32 2.71 9.91 -30.67
N SER A 33 2.85 9.09 -31.72
CA SER A 33 2.29 7.74 -31.75
C SER A 33 2.88 6.85 -30.65
N GLY A 34 4.19 6.92 -30.42
CA GLY A 34 4.85 6.21 -29.32
C GLY A 34 4.32 6.65 -27.96
N PHE A 35 4.15 7.96 -27.75
CA PHE A 35 3.57 8.51 -26.51
C PHE A 35 2.14 8.01 -26.30
N ILE A 36 1.28 8.06 -27.33
CA ILE A 36 -0.09 7.55 -27.26
C ILE A 36 -0.11 6.06 -26.88
N LEU A 37 0.76 5.24 -27.50
CA LEU A 37 0.84 3.82 -27.18
C LEU A 37 1.26 3.57 -25.74
N ILE A 38 2.19 4.36 -25.19
CA ILE A 38 2.59 4.26 -23.78
C ILE A 38 1.42 4.60 -22.86
N VAL A 39 0.69 5.69 -23.13
CA VAL A 39 -0.47 6.09 -22.33
C VAL A 39 -1.57 5.02 -22.39
N LEU A 40 -1.84 4.47 -23.57
CA LEU A 40 -2.80 3.37 -23.73
C LEU A 40 -2.36 2.10 -22.99
N ALA A 41 -1.07 1.74 -23.06
CA ALA A 41 -0.55 0.60 -22.32
C ALA A 41 -0.69 0.78 -20.81
N ILE A 42 -0.41 1.98 -20.28
CA ILE A 42 -0.63 2.32 -18.87
C ILE A 42 -2.12 2.18 -18.52
N ALA A 43 -3.02 2.74 -19.33
CA ALA A 43 -4.46 2.66 -19.10
C ALA A 43 -4.94 1.19 -19.04
N VAL A 44 -4.55 0.36 -20.01
CA VAL A 44 -4.90 -1.07 -20.03
C VAL A 44 -4.36 -1.78 -18.79
N VAL A 45 -3.09 -1.60 -18.45
CA VAL A 45 -2.47 -2.28 -17.29
C VAL A 45 -3.15 -1.87 -15.98
N TRP A 46 -3.58 -0.62 -15.85
CA TRP A 46 -4.29 -0.16 -14.64
C TRP A 46 -5.77 -0.57 -14.60
N SER A 47 -6.42 -0.76 -15.76
CA SER A 47 -7.81 -1.23 -15.86
C SER A 47 -8.00 -2.75 -15.69
N VAL A 48 -6.99 -3.57 -15.98
CA VAL A 48 -7.09 -5.04 -15.89
C VAL A 48 -6.94 -5.50 -14.43
N PRO A 49 -7.73 -6.50 -13.96
CA PRO A 49 -7.56 -7.10 -12.63
C PRO A 49 -6.15 -7.66 -12.38
N ASP A 50 -5.82 -7.97 -11.12
CA ASP A 50 -4.50 -8.51 -10.76
C ASP A 50 -4.22 -9.81 -11.54
N SER A 51 -3.30 -9.74 -12.50
CA SER A 51 -2.96 -10.80 -13.44
C SER A 51 -1.45 -10.90 -13.60
N PRO A 52 -0.91 -12.07 -14.01
CA PRO A 52 0.53 -12.25 -14.22
C PRO A 52 1.13 -11.21 -15.19
N MET A 53 0.39 -10.86 -16.25
CA MET A 53 0.79 -9.83 -17.22
C MET A 53 0.89 -8.44 -16.60
N ARG A 54 -0.10 -8.06 -15.77
CA ARG A 54 -0.07 -6.79 -15.03
C ARG A 54 1.13 -6.72 -14.08
N ARG A 55 1.43 -7.82 -13.38
CA ARG A 55 2.58 -7.90 -12.46
C ARG A 55 3.92 -7.76 -13.18
N ALA A 56 4.05 -8.30 -14.39
CA ALA A 56 5.24 -8.16 -15.21
C ALA A 56 5.40 -6.73 -15.79
N ALA A 57 4.30 -6.09 -16.20
CA ALA A 57 4.32 -4.76 -16.82
C ALA A 57 4.43 -3.61 -15.81
N GLN A 58 3.92 -3.77 -14.59
CA GLN A 58 3.95 -2.76 -13.53
C GLN A 58 5.34 -2.13 -13.28
N PRO A 59 6.41 -2.89 -12.99
CA PRO A 59 7.70 -2.29 -12.65
C PRO A 59 8.29 -1.41 -13.76
N VAL A 60 7.95 -1.70 -15.03
CA VAL A 60 8.41 -0.93 -16.19
C VAL A 60 7.57 0.34 -16.39
N LEU A 61 6.26 0.26 -16.17
CA LEU A 61 5.33 1.36 -16.42
C LEU A 61 5.14 2.29 -15.22
N THR A 62 5.39 1.84 -14.00
CA THR A 62 5.23 2.62 -12.77
C THR A 62 6.03 3.94 -12.76
N PRO A 63 7.31 3.99 -13.15
CA PRO A 63 8.06 5.24 -13.15
C PRO A 63 7.45 6.31 -14.07
N VAL A 64 6.98 5.89 -15.24
CA VAL A 64 6.33 6.79 -16.21
C VAL A 64 4.96 7.21 -15.69
N ALA A 65 4.15 6.26 -15.22
CA ALA A 65 2.82 6.52 -14.68
C ALA A 65 2.85 7.45 -13.45
N ALA A 66 3.84 7.29 -12.56
CA ALA A 66 4.04 8.16 -11.40
C ALA A 66 4.47 9.57 -11.84
N ALA A 67 5.41 9.68 -12.78
CA ALA A 67 5.87 10.97 -13.31
C ALA A 67 4.77 11.76 -14.03
N THR A 68 3.84 11.06 -14.69
CA THR A 68 2.72 11.68 -15.42
C THR A 68 1.42 11.75 -14.61
N GLY A 69 1.38 11.27 -13.36
CA GLY A 69 0.17 11.20 -12.53
C GLY A 69 -0.92 10.27 -13.07
N LEU A 70 -0.58 9.30 -13.94
CA LEU A 70 -1.51 8.33 -14.51
C LEU A 70 -1.81 7.14 -13.59
N GLU A 71 -1.25 7.14 -12.38
CA GLU A 71 -1.44 6.12 -11.36
C GLU A 71 -2.80 6.24 -10.64
N GLN A 72 -3.89 5.96 -11.35
CA GLN A 72 -5.23 6.01 -10.77
C GLN A 72 -5.51 4.75 -9.93
N SER A 73 -5.18 4.79 -8.64
CA SER A 73 -5.54 3.73 -7.69
C SER A 73 -6.90 3.99 -7.05
N TRP A 74 -7.91 3.22 -7.46
CA TRP A 74 -9.27 3.27 -6.90
C TRP A 74 -9.43 2.48 -5.59
N ARG A 75 -8.34 1.89 -5.06
CA ARG A 75 -8.34 1.10 -3.82
C ARG A 75 -8.83 1.86 -2.60
N MET A 76 -8.82 3.20 -2.64
CA MET A 76 -9.38 4.06 -1.60
C MET A 76 -10.92 3.99 -1.53
N PHE A 77 -11.59 3.78 -2.66
CA PHE A 77 -13.07 3.79 -2.75
C PHE A 77 -13.70 2.40 -2.77
N SER A 78 -12.92 1.37 -3.10
CA SER A 78 -13.34 -0.02 -3.00
C SER A 78 -12.20 -0.84 -2.37
N PRO A 79 -11.97 -0.67 -1.06
CA PRO A 79 -11.01 -1.53 -0.37
C PRO A 79 -11.53 -2.96 -0.40
N ASN A 80 -10.64 -3.92 -0.69
CA ASN A 80 -10.99 -5.33 -0.59
C ASN A 80 -11.49 -5.62 0.84
N PRO A 81 -12.64 -6.29 0.99
CA PRO A 81 -13.17 -6.58 2.31
C PRO A 81 -12.14 -7.39 3.10
N PRO A 82 -11.94 -7.08 4.39
CA PRO A 82 -11.03 -7.85 5.23
C PRO A 82 -11.41 -9.34 5.19
N ARG A 83 -10.46 -10.19 4.80
CA ARG A 83 -10.66 -11.65 4.75
C ARG A 83 -10.30 -12.34 6.07
N ARG A 84 -9.94 -11.56 7.08
CA ARG A 84 -9.53 -12.01 8.41
C ARG A 84 -10.06 -11.04 9.45
N ASN A 85 -10.64 -11.58 10.52
CA ASN A 85 -10.84 -10.84 11.74
C ASN A 85 -9.55 -10.94 12.57
N SER A 86 -9.19 -9.85 13.25
CA SER A 86 -7.97 -9.79 14.06
C SER A 86 -8.29 -9.10 15.36
N GLU A 87 -7.97 -9.74 16.47
CA GLU A 87 -8.20 -9.24 17.82
C GLU A 87 -6.87 -9.18 18.57
N VAL A 88 -6.60 -8.06 19.23
CA VAL A 88 -5.35 -7.86 19.97
C VAL A 88 -5.69 -7.81 21.44
N LEU A 89 -5.09 -8.70 22.22
CA LEU A 89 -5.20 -8.75 23.67
C LEU A 89 -3.83 -8.48 24.28
N VAL A 90 -3.80 -7.65 25.31
CA VAL A 90 -2.58 -7.42 26.10
C VAL A 90 -2.78 -8.08 27.45
N VAL A 91 -1.95 -9.07 27.76
CA VAL A 91 -1.98 -9.80 29.02
C VAL A 91 -0.84 -9.29 29.89
N VAL A 92 -1.18 -8.78 31.07
CA VAL A 92 -0.25 -8.30 32.08
C VAL A 92 -0.34 -9.23 33.28
N ALA A 93 0.78 -9.85 33.65
CA ALA A 93 0.91 -10.57 34.91
C ALA A 93 1.39 -9.60 36.00
N VAL A 94 0.62 -9.49 37.08
CA VAL A 94 0.90 -8.61 38.23
C VAL A 94 0.79 -9.46 39.49
N ASN A 95 1.87 -9.53 40.27
CA ASN A 95 1.95 -10.35 41.49
C ASN A 95 1.44 -11.81 41.30
N GLY A 96 1.71 -12.41 40.14
CA GLY A 96 1.24 -13.75 39.77
C GLY A 96 -0.21 -13.84 39.23
N GLU A 97 -1.01 -12.78 39.33
CA GLU A 97 -2.36 -12.70 38.74
C GLU A 97 -2.28 -12.21 37.29
N LYS A 98 -3.04 -12.83 36.38
CA LYS A 98 -3.13 -12.37 34.98
C LYS A 98 -4.32 -11.42 34.82
N ARG A 99 -4.03 -10.20 34.36
CA ARG A 99 -5.02 -9.18 33.97
C ARG A 99 -4.93 -8.96 32.47
N THR A 100 -6.07 -8.74 31.82
CA THR A 100 -6.15 -8.61 30.36
C THR A 100 -6.74 -7.25 29.99
N TRP A 101 -6.13 -6.61 29.00
CA TRP A 101 -6.62 -5.38 28.39
C TRP A 101 -7.02 -5.67 26.94
N THR A 102 -8.22 -5.23 26.56
CA THR A 102 -8.82 -5.42 25.24
C THR A 102 -9.16 -4.08 24.60
N PHE A 103 -9.13 -4.03 23.26
CA PHE A 103 -9.70 -2.93 22.51
C PHE A 103 -11.22 -3.12 22.41
N GLU A 104 -11.95 -2.93 23.51
CA GLU A 104 -13.41 -3.03 23.50
C GLU A 104 -14.02 -1.81 22.80
N PRO A 105 -14.93 -1.96 21.82
CA PRO A 105 -15.65 -0.84 21.24
C PRO A 105 -16.46 -0.14 22.32
N ASP A 106 -16.16 1.15 22.57
CA ASP A 106 -17.01 1.95 23.46
C ASP A 106 -18.39 2.06 22.80
N ARG A 107 -19.39 1.41 23.40
CA ARG A 107 -20.78 1.39 22.90
C ARG A 107 -21.48 2.73 23.11
N ASN A 108 -20.81 3.69 23.76
CA ASN A 108 -21.36 5.00 24.01
C ASN A 108 -21.15 5.93 22.79
N VAL A 109 -22.26 6.28 22.13
CA VAL A 109 -22.30 7.04 20.87
C VAL A 109 -21.59 8.39 20.96
N LEU A 110 -21.58 9.02 22.14
CA LEU A 110 -20.92 10.30 22.41
C LEU A 110 -19.39 10.21 22.51
N ARG A 111 -18.82 9.02 22.80
CA ARG A 111 -17.37 8.77 22.90
C ARG A 111 -16.75 8.12 21.66
N SER A 112 -17.57 7.87 20.64
CA SER A 112 -17.19 7.21 19.38
C SER A 112 -15.97 7.86 18.69
N PHE A 113 -15.74 9.17 18.86
CA PHE A 113 -14.59 9.86 18.27
C PHE A 113 -13.22 9.33 18.72
N HIS A 114 -13.12 8.73 19.90
CA HIS A 114 -11.87 8.13 20.37
C HIS A 114 -11.61 6.74 19.78
N TRP A 115 -12.65 6.08 19.27
CA TRP A 115 -12.56 4.73 18.74
C TRP A 115 -11.69 4.64 17.48
N ASP A 116 -11.78 5.63 16.58
CA ASP A 116 -10.96 5.66 15.37
C ASP A 116 -9.46 5.73 15.67
N ARG A 117 -9.07 6.45 16.73
CA ARG A 117 -7.67 6.51 17.17
C ARG A 117 -7.20 5.15 17.69
N TRP A 118 -8.04 4.48 18.48
CA TRP A 118 -7.73 3.14 18.98
C TRP A 118 -7.62 2.11 17.87
N ARG A 119 -8.47 2.20 16.84
CA ARG A 119 -8.34 1.38 15.63
C ARG A 119 -6.99 1.59 14.95
N LYS A 120 -6.52 2.84 14.81
CA LYS A 120 -5.19 3.12 14.25
C LYS A 120 -4.04 2.60 15.12
N VAL A 121 -4.14 2.69 16.43
CA VAL A 121 -3.15 2.08 17.35
C VAL A 121 -3.10 0.56 17.17
N LYS A 122 -4.25 -0.11 17.09
CA LYS A 122 -4.33 -1.54 16.81
C LYS A 122 -3.68 -1.91 15.48
N GLU A 123 -3.97 -1.16 14.40
CA GLU A 123 -3.30 -1.33 13.10
C GLU A 123 -1.77 -1.21 13.22
N GLN A 124 -1.27 -0.22 13.97
CA GLN A 124 0.17 -0.03 14.17
C GLN A 124 0.82 -1.14 15.01
N LEU A 125 0.15 -1.67 16.02
CA LEU A 125 0.65 -2.79 16.83
C LEU A 125 0.85 -4.06 16.00
N MET A 126 -0.09 -4.32 15.09
CA MET A 126 -0.03 -5.46 14.17
C MET A 126 1.12 -5.27 13.17
N ASN A 127 1.21 -4.10 12.53
CA ASN A 127 2.12 -3.87 11.41
C ASN A 127 3.54 -3.42 11.80
N SER A 128 3.74 -2.88 13.01
CA SER A 128 5.01 -2.29 13.44
C SER A 128 5.45 -2.80 14.81
N LYS A 129 6.70 -3.27 14.89
CA LYS A 129 7.31 -3.70 16.17
C LYS A 129 7.66 -2.51 17.07
N LYS A 130 7.83 -1.31 16.52
CA LYS A 130 8.36 -0.14 17.24
C LYS A 130 7.47 0.31 18.39
N ILE A 131 6.15 0.29 18.20
CA ILE A 131 5.17 0.78 19.18
C ILE A 131 4.84 -0.25 20.28
N ARG A 132 5.17 -1.53 20.07
CA ARG A 132 4.74 -2.64 20.95
C ARG A 132 5.26 -2.49 22.38
N ARG A 133 6.51 -2.06 22.55
CA ARG A 133 7.14 -1.87 23.86
C ARG A 133 6.48 -0.75 24.66
N ASP A 134 6.31 0.41 24.04
CA ASP A 134 5.76 1.59 24.71
C ASP A 134 4.30 1.37 25.05
N PHE A 135 3.55 0.74 24.13
CA PHE A 135 2.16 0.37 24.37
C PHE A 135 2.02 -0.67 25.50
N ALA A 136 2.85 -1.72 25.51
CA ALA A 136 2.88 -2.70 26.60
C ALA A 136 3.17 -2.04 27.96
N THR A 137 4.06 -1.05 27.98
CA THR A 137 4.41 -0.31 29.21
C THR A 137 3.24 0.54 29.67
N TRP A 138 2.57 1.25 28.76
CA TRP A 138 1.38 2.04 29.07
C TRP A 138 0.24 1.16 29.60
N VAL A 139 -0.05 0.01 28.97
CA VAL A 139 -1.08 -0.92 29.45
C VAL A 139 -0.74 -1.46 30.84
N ALA A 140 0.54 -1.81 31.07
CA ALA A 140 0.98 -2.26 32.37
C ALA A 140 0.73 -1.19 33.45
N GLN A 141 1.03 0.08 33.19
CA GLN A 141 0.72 1.18 34.11
C GLN A 141 -0.79 1.34 34.35
N GLN A 142 -1.61 1.16 33.31
CA GLN A 142 -3.07 1.29 33.42
C GLN A 142 -3.72 0.19 34.28
N LEU A 143 -3.16 -1.03 34.25
CA LEU A 143 -3.70 -2.19 34.96
C LEU A 143 -3.07 -2.43 36.35
N THR A 144 -2.03 -1.69 36.70
CA THR A 144 -1.28 -1.86 37.96
C THR A 144 -1.71 -0.80 38.96
N LYS A 145 -2.02 -1.22 40.19
CA LYS A 145 -2.33 -0.30 41.30
C LYS A 145 -1.05 0.18 42.00
N PRO A 146 -1.08 1.29 42.75
CA PRO A 146 0.07 1.72 43.55
C PRO A 146 0.56 0.59 44.48
N GLY A 147 1.85 0.26 44.41
CA GLY A 147 2.47 -0.80 45.22
C GLY A 147 2.47 -2.20 44.58
N GLU A 148 1.74 -2.41 43.49
CA GLU A 148 1.80 -3.66 42.72
C GLU A 148 3.01 -3.67 41.78
N ARG A 149 3.59 -4.87 41.54
CA ARG A 149 4.71 -5.04 40.62
C ARG A 149 4.30 -5.91 39.44
N VAL A 150 4.69 -5.46 38.26
CA VAL A 150 4.44 -6.17 37.00
C VAL A 150 5.51 -7.24 36.80
N ASP A 151 5.10 -8.48 36.63
CA ASP A 151 5.99 -9.64 36.43
C ASP A 151 6.25 -9.90 34.94
N ARG A 152 5.22 -9.73 34.11
CA ARG A 152 5.29 -10.01 32.67
C ARG A 152 4.23 -9.22 31.91
N VAL A 153 4.56 -8.77 30.71
CA VAL A 153 3.61 -8.19 29.77
C VAL A 153 3.75 -8.88 28.42
N SER A 154 2.65 -9.37 27.88
CA SER A 154 2.57 -10.05 26.59
C SER A 154 1.49 -9.41 25.73
N ILE A 155 1.78 -9.18 24.45
CA ILE A 155 0.78 -8.78 23.45
C ILE A 155 0.50 -10.00 22.58
N VAL A 156 -0.76 -10.41 22.52
CA VAL A 156 -1.22 -11.59 21.78
C VAL A 156 -2.19 -11.13 20.69
N LEU A 157 -1.97 -11.62 19.47
CA LEU A 157 -2.83 -11.42 18.32
C LEU A 157 -3.59 -12.71 18.03
N PHE A 158 -4.91 -12.63 18.11
CA PHE A 158 -5.81 -13.66 17.64
C PHE A 158 -6.25 -13.30 16.23
N THR A 159 -6.15 -14.23 15.30
CA THR A 159 -6.58 -14.05 13.92
C THR A 159 -7.54 -15.16 13.54
N GLU A 160 -8.65 -14.80 12.93
CA GLU A 160 -9.66 -15.74 12.46
C GLU A 160 -9.92 -15.47 10.98
N SER A 161 -9.87 -16.50 10.13
CA SER A 161 -10.22 -16.34 8.72
C SER A 161 -11.73 -16.14 8.57
N LEU A 162 -12.12 -15.13 7.78
CA LEU A 162 -13.51 -14.92 7.39
C LEU A 162 -13.72 -15.59 6.02
N PRO A 163 -14.45 -16.72 5.94
CA PRO A 163 -14.79 -17.32 4.67
C PRO A 163 -15.65 -16.37 3.83
N ALA A 164 -15.69 -16.58 2.52
CA ALA A 164 -16.61 -15.86 1.67
C ALA A 164 -18.06 -16.14 2.13
N PRO A 165 -18.99 -15.17 2.04
CA PRO A 165 -20.39 -15.42 2.34
C PRO A 165 -20.91 -16.64 1.55
N GLY A 166 -21.49 -17.62 2.25
CA GLY A 166 -21.98 -18.87 1.65
C GLY A 166 -20.93 -19.95 1.39
N ALA A 167 -19.67 -19.75 1.77
CA ALA A 167 -18.65 -20.79 1.72
C ALA A 167 -18.50 -21.48 3.08
N ASP A 168 -18.74 -22.79 3.13
CA ASP A 168 -18.55 -23.64 4.33
C ASP A 168 -17.07 -24.03 4.52
N GLY A 169 -16.18 -23.06 4.37
CA GLY A 169 -14.75 -23.26 4.55
C GLY A 169 -14.37 -23.36 6.03
N PRO A 170 -13.37 -24.18 6.41
CA PRO A 170 -12.92 -24.26 7.80
C PRO A 170 -12.37 -22.91 8.26
N VAL A 171 -12.87 -22.44 9.39
CA VAL A 171 -12.39 -21.23 10.04
C VAL A 171 -11.00 -21.48 10.63
N LYS A 172 -9.98 -20.90 10.00
CA LYS A 172 -8.59 -20.96 10.48
C LYS A 172 -8.39 -19.93 11.59
N LYS A 173 -8.19 -20.42 12.81
CA LYS A 173 -7.79 -19.61 13.95
C LYS A 173 -6.27 -19.69 14.12
N ASN A 174 -5.64 -18.55 14.37
CA ASN A 174 -4.22 -18.43 14.65
C ASN A 174 -4.01 -17.54 15.87
N VAL A 175 -3.03 -17.90 16.70
CA VAL A 175 -2.63 -17.11 17.87
C VAL A 175 -1.15 -16.80 17.74
N GLU A 176 -0.81 -15.53 17.68
CA GLU A 176 0.56 -15.05 17.52
C GLU A 176 0.97 -14.20 18.72
N LEU A 177 2.13 -14.48 19.30
CA LEU A 177 2.73 -13.66 20.35
C LEU A 177 3.50 -12.50 19.68
N LEU A 178 2.89 -11.31 19.66
CA LEU A 178 3.48 -10.13 19.02
C LEU A 178 4.62 -9.52 19.83
N TYR A 179 4.53 -9.61 21.16
CA TYR A 179 5.50 -9.04 22.07
C TYR A 179 5.45 -9.78 23.40
N ASP A 180 6.62 -9.97 24.02
CA ASP A 180 6.73 -10.55 25.34
C ASP A 180 7.88 -9.93 26.11
N ARG A 181 7.59 -9.48 27.33
CA ARG A 181 8.60 -8.96 28.24
C ARG A 181 8.36 -9.49 29.64
N LYS A 182 9.34 -10.19 30.18
CA LYS A 182 9.41 -10.54 31.61
C LYS A 182 10.18 -9.46 32.35
N TYR A 183 9.71 -9.09 33.53
CA TYR A 183 10.41 -8.25 34.47
C TYR A 183 11.08 -9.16 35.49
N VAL A 184 12.41 -9.01 35.64
CA VAL A 184 13.16 -9.82 36.59
C VAL A 184 12.83 -9.31 37.99
N ARG A 185 12.46 -10.23 38.88
CA ARG A 185 12.30 -9.95 40.31
C ARG A 185 13.70 -9.70 40.86
N THR A 186 14.10 -8.44 41.02
CA THR A 186 15.33 -8.12 41.76
C THR A 186 15.03 -8.40 43.23
N GLU A 187 15.43 -9.57 43.72
CA GLU A 187 15.50 -9.84 45.15
C GLU A 187 16.59 -8.93 45.73
N LYS A 188 16.25 -8.25 46.82
CA LYS A 188 17.15 -7.41 47.59
C LYS A 188 17.13 -7.92 49.02
#